data_AF-A0A534J333-F1
#
_entry.id   AF-A0A534J333-F1
#
_cell.length_a   1.000
_cell.length_b   1.000
_cell.length_c   1.000
_cell.angle_alpha   90.00
_cell.angle_beta   90.00
_cell.angle_gamma   90.00
#
_symmetry.space_group_name_H-M   'P 1'
#
loop_
_entity.id
_entity.type
_entity.pdbx_description
1 polymer ?
#
loop_
_entity_poly.entity_id
_entity_poly.type
_entity_poly.pdbx_seq_one_letter_code
_entity_poly.pdbx_strand_id
1 'polypeptide(L)'
;MEGETRGRRGDVEFVTIRSEKINFGRNNFLEVARKRATTAEGSSEFISVSRGYYLPDKTERFKRSLTIPDDAAIKNFVSDKIKNL
;
A
#
# COMPACT_ATOMS: atom_id res chain seq x y z
N MET A 1 15.22 31.77 -23.77
CA MET A 1 14.20 30.74 -23.52
C MET A 1 14.94 29.51 -23.05
N GLU A 2 15.03 29.30 -21.74
CA GLU A 2 15.55 28.06 -21.16
C GLU A 2 14.43 27.48 -20.30
N GLY A 3 13.68 26.56 -20.88
CA GLY A 3 12.66 25.81 -20.17
C GLY A 3 13.33 24.72 -19.35
N GLU A 4 13.36 24.90 -18.03
CA GLU A 4 13.64 23.84 -17.06
C GLU A 4 12.83 22.59 -17.45
N THR A 5 13.51 21.55 -17.92
CA THR A 5 12.88 20.24 -18.13
C THR A 5 12.71 19.60 -16.76
N ARG A 6 11.72 20.09 -15.99
CA ARG A 6 11.21 19.37 -14.82
C ARG A 6 10.66 18.06 -15.36
N GLY A 7 11.40 16.96 -15.15
CA GLY A 7 10.98 15.63 -15.53
C GLY A 7 9.52 15.44 -15.12
N ARG A 8 8.64 15.27 -16.11
CA ARG A 8 7.24 14.92 -15.86
C ARG A 8 7.29 13.67 -14.99
N ARG A 9 6.77 13.74 -13.76
CA ARG A 9 6.37 12.54 -13.02
C ARG A 9 5.39 11.85 -13.95
N GLY A 10 5.84 10.84 -14.69
CA GLY A 10 4.99 10.09 -15.61
C GLY A 10 3.76 9.63 -14.84
N ASP A 11 2.60 9.64 -15.49
CA ASP A 11 1.35 9.24 -14.87
C ASP A 11 1.50 7.83 -14.28
N VAL A 12 1.67 7.74 -12.96
CA VAL A 12 1.77 6.47 -12.24
C VAL A 12 0.36 6.12 -11.78
N GLU A 13 -0.23 5.13 -12.43
CA GLU A 13 -1.53 4.62 -12.04
C GLU A 13 -1.37 3.51 -11.00
N PHE A 14 -2.04 3.65 -9.87
CA PHE A 14 -2.05 2.65 -8.81
C PHE A 14 -3.36 1.86 -8.84
N VAL A 15 -3.28 0.57 -9.15
CA VAL A 15 -4.41 -0.35 -9.18
C VAL A 15 -4.34 -1.30 -7.98
N THR A 16 -5.43 -1.46 -7.24
CA THR A 16 -5.52 -2.49 -6.19
C THR A 16 -5.99 -3.80 -6.81
N ILE A 17 -5.15 -4.83 -6.77
CA ILE A 17 -5.46 -6.15 -7.31
C ILE A 17 -6.33 -6.94 -6.33
N ARG A 18 -5.94 -6.94 -5.05
CA ARG A 18 -6.67 -7.62 -3.97
C ARG A 18 -6.40 -6.91 -2.65
N SER A 19 -7.38 -6.90 -1.78
CA SER A 19 -7.23 -6.41 -0.41
C SER A 19 -8.00 -7.29 0.57
N GLU A 20 -7.38 -7.58 1.71
CA GLU A 20 -7.99 -8.24 2.85
C GLU A 20 -7.97 -7.28 4.03
N LYS A 21 -9.03 -7.27 4.83
CA LYS A 21 -9.19 -6.31 5.95
C LYS A 21 -9.71 -7.01 7.18
N ILE A 22 -9.15 -6.64 8.34
CA ILE A 22 -9.59 -7.12 9.65
C ILE A 22 -9.77 -5.95 10.62
N ASN A 23 -10.87 -5.99 11.36
CA ASN A 23 -11.17 -5.00 12.39
C ASN A 23 -10.52 -5.37 13.71
N PHE A 24 -10.11 -4.37 14.48
CA PHE A 24 -9.56 -4.57 15.82
C PHE A 24 -9.81 -3.36 16.72
N GLY A 25 -9.79 -3.59 18.04
CA GLY A 25 -10.12 -2.57 19.03
C GLY A 25 -11.54 -2.02 18.82
N ARG A 26 -11.74 -0.74 19.13
CA ARG A 26 -13.08 -0.12 19.09
C ARG A 26 -13.54 0.27 17.69
N ASN A 27 -12.65 0.84 16.89
CA ASN A 27 -12.98 1.38 15.56
C ASN A 27 -11.79 1.33 14.59
N ASN A 28 -10.78 0.50 14.83
CA ASN A 28 -9.61 0.42 13.95
C ASN A 28 -9.75 -0.76 12.99
N PHE A 29 -9.04 -0.69 11.88
CA PHE A 29 -8.84 -1.81 10.98
C PHE A 29 -7.40 -1.87 10.49
N LEU A 30 -6.97 -3.07 10.12
CA LEU A 30 -5.75 -3.33 9.40
C LEU A 30 -6.12 -3.89 8.03
N GLU A 31 -5.53 -3.33 6.99
CA GLU A 31 -5.72 -3.76 5.60
C GLU A 31 -4.39 -4.21 5.02
N VAL A 32 -4.39 -5.35 4.34
CA VAL A 32 -3.27 -5.84 3.54
C VAL A 32 -3.73 -5.90 2.09
N ALA A 33 -3.15 -5.08 1.23
CA ALA A 33 -3.56 -4.95 -0.17
C ALA A 33 -2.39 -5.19 -1.13
N ARG A 34 -2.58 -6.04 -2.14
CA ARG A 34 -1.66 -6.14 -3.28
C ARG A 34 -2.04 -5.08 -4.30
N LYS A 35 -1.10 -4.22 -4.64
CA LYS A 35 -1.27 -3.11 -5.57
C LYS A 35 -0.26 -3.21 -6.71
N ARG A 36 -0.62 -2.68 -7.87
CA ARG A 36 0.25 -2.54 -9.03
C ARG A 36 0.40 -1.06 -9.35
N ALA A 37 1.63 -0.59 -9.45
CA ALA A 37 1.96 0.69 -10.05
C ALA A 37 2.25 0.47 -11.52
N THR A 38 1.49 1.12 -12.41
CA THR A 38 1.70 1.08 -13.86
C THR A 38 2.23 2.43 -14.31
N THR A 39 3.28 2.41 -15.11
CA THR A 39 3.90 3.58 -15.74
C THR A 39 4.05 3.31 -17.23
N ALA A 40 4.38 4.34 -18.02
CA ALA A 40 4.64 4.19 -19.45
C ALA A 40 5.79 3.21 -19.77
N GLU A 41 6.71 2.97 -18.83
CA GLU A 41 7.91 2.14 -19.02
C GLU A 41 7.76 0.73 -18.44
N GLY A 42 6.72 0.48 -17.64
CA GLY A 42 6.51 -0.83 -17.03
C GLY A 42 5.54 -0.82 -15.85
N SER A 43 5.29 -2.01 -15.31
CA SER A 43 4.43 -2.21 -14.14
C SER A 43 5.15 -2.94 -13.02
N SER A 44 4.92 -2.54 -11.77
CA SER A 44 5.51 -3.14 -10.58
C SER A 44 4.44 -3.45 -9.55
N GLU A 45 4.49 -4.64 -8.96
CA GLU A 45 3.59 -5.06 -7.88
C GLU A 45 4.24 -4.89 -6.50
N PHE A 46 3.41 -4.53 -5.53
CA PHE A 46 3.82 -4.40 -4.14
C PHE A 46 2.66 -4.70 -3.19
N ILE A 47 2.99 -4.98 -1.93
CA ILE A 47 2.02 -5.15 -0.85
C ILE A 47 1.97 -3.86 -0.03
N SER A 48 0.78 -3.35 0.20
CA SER A 48 0.48 -2.19 1.06
C SER A 48 -0.19 -2.71 2.33
N VAL A 49 0.48 -2.55 3.47
CA VAL A 49 -0.10 -2.82 4.80
C VAL A 49 -0.50 -1.50 5.42
N SER A 50 -1.80 -1.28 5.62
CA SER A 50 -2.33 0.00 6.06
C SER A 50 -3.15 -0.14 7.33
N ARG A 51 -2.95 0.76 8.29
CA ARG A 51 -3.84 0.92 9.45
C ARG A 51 -4.79 2.07 9.19
N GLY A 52 -6.07 1.82 9.41
CA GLY A 52 -7.12 2.84 9.37
C GLY A 52 -8.07 2.75 10.55
N TYR A 53 -9.08 3.62 10.52
CA TYR A 53 -10.14 3.68 11.50
C TYR A 53 -11.45 4.16 10.87
N TYR A 54 -12.56 3.81 11.53
CA TYR A 54 -13.90 4.23 11.17
C TYR A 54 -14.30 5.50 11.92
N LEU A 55 -14.89 6.44 11.20
CA LEU A 55 -15.57 7.61 11.76
C LEU A 55 -16.98 7.24 12.27
N PRO A 56 -17.66 8.12 13.04
CA PRO A 56 -19.02 7.85 13.53
C PRO A 56 -20.05 7.57 12.43
N ASP A 57 -19.83 8.12 11.23
CA ASP A 57 -20.62 7.89 10.01
C ASP A 57 -20.23 6.59 9.27
N LYS A 58 -19.36 5.77 9.87
CA LYS A 58 -18.78 4.54 9.32
C LYS A 58 -17.86 4.73 8.11
N THR A 59 -17.50 5.96 7.75
CA THR A 59 -16.51 6.18 6.69
C THR A 59 -15.11 5.78 7.16
N GLU A 60 -14.30 5.31 6.22
CA GLU A 60 -12.94 4.83 6.49
C GLU A 60 -11.91 5.95 6.33
N ARG A 61 -10.98 6.04 7.28
CA ARG A 61 -9.79 6.88 7.15
C ARG A 61 -8.53 6.06 7.39
N PHE A 62 -7.59 6.16 6.46
CA PHE A 62 -6.26 5.58 6.61
C PHE A 62 -5.38 6.50 7.43
N LYS A 63 -4.66 5.95 8.41
CA LYS A 63 -3.77 6.69 9.30
C LYS A 63 -2.31 6.57 8.88
N ARG A 64 -1.83 5.34 8.64
CA ARG A 64 -0.47 5.05 8.17
C ARG A 64 -0.48 3.82 7.28
N SER A 65 0.44 3.79 6.34
CA SER A 65 0.70 2.64 5.48
C SER A 65 2.19 2.31 5.42
N LEU A 66 2.49 1.04 5.19
CA LEU A 66 3.80 0.50 4.90
C LEU A 66 3.74 -0.19 3.53
N THR A 67 4.67 0.16 2.65
CA THR A 67 4.85 -0.52 1.37
C THR A 67 5.93 -1.58 1.51
N ILE A 68 5.60 -2.80 1.11
CA ILE A 68 6.49 -3.96 1.09
C ILE A 68 6.64 -4.38 -0.39
N PRO A 69 7.86 -4.42 -0.94
CA PRO A 69 8.10 -4.92 -2.29
C PRO A 69 7.57 -6.35 -2.47
N ASP A 70 7.13 -6.73 -3.67
CA ASP A 70 6.71 -8.12 -3.96
C ASP A 70 7.90 -9.07 -4.16
N ASP A 71 8.91 -8.96 -3.29
CA ASP A 71 10.06 -9.86 -3.23
C ASP A 71 9.80 -11.00 -2.24
N ALA A 72 10.18 -12.22 -2.62
CA ALA A 72 9.91 -13.42 -1.81
C ALA A 72 10.70 -13.41 -0.48
N ALA A 73 11.96 -12.99 -0.49
CA ALA A 73 12.79 -12.97 0.72
C ALA A 73 12.28 -11.91 1.71
N ILE A 74 11.93 -10.73 1.23
CA ILE A 74 11.36 -9.65 2.06
C ILE A 74 10.01 -10.07 2.64
N LYS A 75 9.10 -10.64 1.83
CA LYS A 75 7.79 -11.11 2.31
C LYS A 75 7.92 -12.19 3.38
N ASN A 76 8.80 -13.16 3.17
CA ASN A 76 9.02 -14.24 4.12
C ASN A 76 9.61 -13.71 5.42
N PHE A 77 10.58 -12.80 5.35
CA PHE A 77 11.16 -12.17 6.53
C PHE A 77 10.10 -11.42 7.35
N VAL A 78 9.31 -10.55 6.71
CA VAL A 78 8.27 -9.77 7.40
C VAL A 78 7.19 -10.70 7.97
N SER A 79 6.75 -11.71 7.23
CA SER A 79 5.73 -12.66 7.70
C SER A 79 6.21 -13.48 8.90
N ASP A 80 7.45 -13.95 8.86
CA ASP A 80 8.09 -14.67 9.98
C ASP A 80 8.15 -13.80 11.23
N LYS A 81 8.67 -12.57 11.10
CA LYS A 81 8.80 -11.65 12.25
C LYS A 81 7.47 -11.21 12.82
N ILE A 82 6.42 -11.05 12.01
CA ILE A 82 5.09 -10.74 12.52
C ILE A 82 4.48 -11.93 13.29
N LYS A 83 4.79 -13.17 12.90
CA LYS A 83 4.23 -14.37 13.56
C LYS A 83 4.95 -14.71 14.86
N ASN A 84 6.24 -14.43 14.94
CA ASN A 84 7.13 -14.99 15.96
C ASN A 84 7.74 -13.96 16.93
N LEU A 85 7.46 -12.66 16.77
CA LEU A 85 7.76 -11.62 17.77
C LEU A 85 6.53 -11.33 18.63
#